data_AF-A0A7S2RG16-F1
#
_entry.id   AF-A0A7S2RG16-F1
#
_cell.length_a   1.000
_cell.length_b   1.000
_cell.length_c   1.000
_cell.angle_alpha   90.00
_cell.angle_beta   90.00
_cell.angle_gamma   90.00
#
_symmetry.space_group_name_H-M   'P 1'
#
loop_
_entity.id
_entity.type
_entity.pdbx_description
1 polymer ?
#
loop_
_entity_poly.entity_id
_entity_poly.type
_entity_poly.pdbx_seq_one_letter_code
_entity_poly.pdbx_strand_id
1 'polypeptide(L)'
;QELDDLRNRLAHDGEAAIDALRAEMASEKASAEARLADLDARRQQELRDAETALAATQSELERTKGEGSNALRALEERMAEQLRLQHSELTSLRERDVATERSNKDEELRVLREEHARAMTRATEAHEMQLAERTREAEDALAKAMSTALEEKKEELARLEAQCAEEKRRELAELTDKFDADRRKLVAELTETNQHLLDKSQACTKLENEVRRRSDELESTRGRLQQELAEQQARSEEREAHLRSTHATECETLRRQHEYDKEGMRQELQGKLDMLQSEFNELFHRWETRESRPEDLARIEELTNQMVEMDKLVKKTQEEMVYFKRELLNREENFNKKFNAHPNVGVMQVIKTKDAKQPPGKPNGRRPSGGKSHRPIGPQTSGGGRSSVGGSGASLGIGL
;
A
#
# COMPACT_ATOMS: atom_id res chain seq x y z
N GLN A 1 -125.44 -246.97 -16.59
CA GLN A 1 -125.36 -245.53 -16.30
C GLN A 1 -123.88 -245.14 -16.33
N GLU A 2 -123.26 -245.16 -17.51
CA GLU A 2 -121.78 -245.12 -17.67
C GLU A 2 -121.32 -243.89 -18.46
N LEU A 3 -122.18 -242.88 -18.63
CA LEU A 3 -121.95 -241.74 -19.53
C LEU A 3 -121.88 -240.37 -18.84
N ASP A 4 -122.56 -240.17 -17.71
CA ASP A 4 -122.62 -238.86 -17.05
C ASP A 4 -121.39 -238.55 -16.17
N ASP A 5 -120.86 -239.54 -15.42
CA ASP A 5 -119.68 -239.33 -14.57
C ASP A 5 -118.37 -239.12 -15.37
N LEU A 6 -118.31 -239.64 -16.61
CA LEU A 6 -117.23 -239.33 -17.55
C LEU A 6 -117.27 -237.86 -18.03
N ARG A 7 -118.44 -237.24 -18.03
CA ARG A 7 -118.64 -235.85 -18.49
C ARG A 7 -118.16 -234.83 -17.46
N ASN A 8 -118.34 -235.12 -16.17
CA ASN A 8 -117.97 -234.20 -15.09
C ASN A 8 -116.45 -234.07 -14.88
N ARG A 9 -115.66 -235.11 -15.18
CA ARG A 9 -114.18 -235.03 -15.09
C ARG A 9 -113.59 -234.22 -16.24
N LEU A 10 -114.07 -234.45 -17.47
CA LEU A 10 -113.57 -233.74 -18.66
C LEU A 10 -113.82 -232.23 -18.65
N ALA A 11 -114.81 -231.76 -17.87
CA ALA A 11 -115.08 -230.33 -17.70
C ALA A 11 -114.06 -229.63 -16.79
N HIS A 12 -113.70 -230.25 -15.66
CA HIS A 12 -112.86 -229.61 -14.64
C HIS A 12 -111.39 -229.49 -15.07
N ASP A 13 -110.86 -230.53 -15.72
CA ASP A 13 -109.50 -230.53 -16.26
C ASP A 13 -109.31 -229.48 -17.38
N GLY A 14 -110.40 -229.06 -18.03
CA GLY A 14 -110.40 -228.01 -19.06
C GLY A 14 -110.29 -226.59 -18.52
N GLU A 15 -110.95 -226.27 -17.40
CA GLU A 15 -110.86 -224.94 -16.77
C GLU A 15 -109.47 -224.69 -16.16
N ALA A 16 -108.90 -225.71 -15.49
CA ALA A 16 -107.57 -225.62 -14.88
C ALA A 16 -106.46 -225.25 -15.87
N ALA A 17 -106.54 -225.73 -17.12
CA ALA A 17 -105.58 -225.41 -18.17
C ALA A 17 -105.69 -223.97 -18.69
N ILE A 18 -106.89 -223.38 -18.67
CA ILE A 18 -107.14 -222.02 -19.19
C ILE A 18 -106.64 -220.96 -18.20
N ASP A 19 -106.85 -221.16 -16.90
CA ASP A 19 -106.39 -220.20 -15.88
C ASP A 19 -104.87 -220.27 -15.64
N ALA A 20 -104.23 -221.42 -15.89
CA ALA A 20 -102.76 -221.50 -15.94
C ALA A 20 -102.16 -220.60 -17.04
N LEU A 21 -102.69 -220.68 -18.27
CA LEU A 21 -102.27 -219.84 -19.40
C LEU A 21 -102.54 -218.34 -19.17
N ARG A 22 -103.60 -217.99 -18.44
CA ARG A 22 -103.87 -216.60 -18.03
C ARG A 22 -102.85 -216.07 -17.04
N ALA A 23 -102.40 -216.88 -16.08
CA ALA A 23 -101.38 -216.50 -15.11
C ALA A 23 -100.01 -216.25 -15.77
N GLU A 24 -99.63 -217.08 -16.75
CA GLU A 24 -98.37 -216.96 -17.49
C GLU A 24 -98.34 -215.68 -18.34
N MET A 25 -99.41 -215.42 -19.11
CA MET A 25 -99.59 -214.17 -19.87
C MET A 25 -99.57 -212.90 -18.99
N ALA A 26 -100.09 -212.98 -17.77
CA ALA A 26 -100.04 -211.87 -16.82
C ALA A 26 -98.60 -211.62 -16.30
N SER A 27 -97.82 -212.69 -16.11
CA SER A 27 -96.42 -212.61 -15.69
C SER A 27 -95.51 -211.97 -16.75
N GLU A 28 -95.64 -212.38 -18.02
CA GLU A 28 -94.88 -211.75 -19.12
C GLU A 28 -95.22 -210.27 -19.29
N LYS A 29 -96.51 -209.89 -19.20
CA LYS A 29 -96.92 -208.48 -19.30
C LYS A 29 -96.29 -207.61 -18.21
N ALA A 30 -96.25 -208.09 -16.97
CA ALA A 30 -95.56 -207.41 -15.88
C ALA A 30 -94.04 -207.29 -16.11
N SER A 31 -93.40 -208.32 -16.69
CA SER A 31 -91.98 -208.27 -17.07
C SER A 31 -91.69 -207.25 -18.18
N ALA A 32 -92.61 -207.08 -19.13
CA ALA A 32 -92.49 -206.10 -20.21
C ALA A 32 -92.66 -204.66 -19.70
N GLU A 33 -93.68 -204.40 -18.87
CA GLU A 33 -93.93 -203.07 -18.29
C GLU A 33 -92.77 -202.60 -17.40
N ALA A 34 -92.15 -203.51 -16.63
CA ALA A 34 -90.96 -203.21 -15.84
C ALA A 34 -89.73 -202.80 -16.67
N ARG A 35 -89.53 -203.41 -17.86
CA ARG A 35 -88.39 -203.08 -18.75
C ARG A 35 -88.55 -201.72 -19.44
N LEU A 36 -89.79 -201.30 -19.72
CA LEU A 36 -90.06 -199.95 -20.25
C LEU A 36 -89.74 -198.87 -19.21
N ALA A 37 -90.13 -199.07 -17.95
CA ALA A 37 -89.87 -198.12 -16.88
C ALA A 37 -88.36 -197.87 -16.64
N ASP A 38 -87.53 -198.92 -16.69
CA ASP A 38 -86.07 -198.79 -16.53
C ASP A 38 -85.40 -198.08 -17.72
N LEU A 39 -85.92 -198.23 -18.93
CA LEU A 39 -85.44 -197.51 -20.12
C LEU A 39 -85.76 -196.00 -20.07
N ASP A 40 -86.99 -195.64 -19.69
CA ASP A 40 -87.37 -194.23 -19.55
C ASP A 40 -86.60 -193.54 -18.40
N ALA A 41 -86.30 -194.26 -17.30
CA ALA A 41 -85.48 -193.75 -16.22
C ALA A 41 -84.05 -193.39 -16.67
N ARG A 42 -83.40 -194.27 -17.44
CA ARG A 42 -82.05 -194.03 -18.01
C ARG A 42 -82.05 -192.81 -18.93
N ARG A 43 -83.05 -192.68 -19.81
CA ARG A 43 -83.17 -191.53 -20.72
C ARG A 43 -83.35 -190.19 -19.98
N GLN A 44 -84.05 -190.18 -18.85
CA GLN A 44 -84.16 -188.97 -18.01
C GLN A 44 -82.86 -188.63 -17.27
N GLN A 45 -82.00 -189.60 -17.01
CA GLN A 45 -80.66 -189.38 -16.44
C GLN A 45 -79.75 -188.68 -17.47
N GLU A 46 -79.63 -189.26 -18.67
CA GLU A 46 -78.76 -188.74 -19.75
C GLU A 46 -79.09 -187.30 -20.15
N LEU A 47 -80.38 -186.91 -20.13
CA LEU A 47 -80.80 -185.54 -20.42
C LEU A 47 -80.29 -184.52 -19.37
N ARG A 48 -80.31 -184.86 -18.07
CA ARG A 48 -79.80 -183.99 -17.00
C ARG A 48 -78.29 -183.82 -17.06
N ASP A 49 -77.58 -184.90 -17.38
CA ASP A 49 -76.12 -184.89 -17.53
C ASP A 49 -75.71 -184.03 -18.75
N ALA A 50 -76.51 -184.02 -19.83
CA ALA A 50 -76.33 -183.12 -20.96
C ALA A 50 -76.65 -181.64 -20.64
N GLU A 51 -77.73 -181.36 -19.91
CA GLU A 51 -78.11 -180.00 -19.49
C GLU A 51 -77.05 -179.36 -18.58
N THR A 52 -76.52 -180.12 -17.62
CA THR A 52 -75.48 -179.63 -16.70
C THR A 52 -74.14 -179.39 -17.41
N ALA A 53 -73.76 -180.23 -18.37
CA ALA A 53 -72.58 -179.99 -19.21
C ALA A 53 -72.71 -178.70 -20.05
N LEU A 54 -73.90 -178.43 -20.61
CA LEU A 54 -74.15 -177.20 -21.38
C LEU A 54 -73.97 -175.95 -20.51
N ALA A 55 -74.54 -175.95 -19.29
CA ALA A 55 -74.43 -174.83 -18.35
C ALA A 55 -72.98 -174.52 -17.94
N ALA A 56 -72.15 -175.55 -17.75
CA ALA A 56 -70.73 -175.37 -17.45
C ALA A 56 -69.99 -174.62 -18.58
N THR A 57 -70.14 -175.07 -19.83
CA THR A 57 -69.46 -174.43 -20.98
C THR A 57 -69.88 -172.99 -21.23
N GLN A 58 -71.14 -172.64 -20.94
CA GLN A 58 -71.61 -171.25 -21.02
C GLN A 58 -70.95 -170.35 -19.97
N SER A 59 -70.71 -170.87 -18.76
CA SER A 59 -70.03 -170.13 -17.70
C SER A 59 -68.57 -169.79 -18.06
N GLU A 60 -67.83 -170.75 -18.63
CA GLU A 60 -66.45 -170.54 -19.08
C GLU A 60 -66.34 -169.53 -20.24
N LEU A 61 -67.32 -169.51 -21.13
CA LEU A 61 -67.37 -168.57 -22.25
C LEU A 61 -67.55 -167.11 -21.78
N GLU A 62 -68.42 -166.85 -20.81
CA GLU A 62 -68.54 -165.50 -20.24
C GLU A 62 -67.33 -165.12 -19.37
N ARG A 63 -66.71 -166.08 -18.69
CA ARG A 63 -65.47 -165.85 -17.92
C ARG A 63 -64.34 -165.35 -18.81
N THR A 64 -64.13 -166.00 -19.97
CA THR A 64 -63.08 -165.64 -20.94
C THR A 64 -63.36 -164.32 -21.67
N LYS A 65 -64.63 -164.02 -21.98
CA LYS A 65 -65.02 -162.68 -22.48
C LYS A 65 -64.70 -161.58 -21.47
N GLY A 66 -65.00 -161.80 -20.18
CA GLY A 66 -64.71 -160.85 -19.10
C GLY A 66 -63.22 -160.57 -18.96
N GLU A 67 -62.38 -161.61 -19.00
CA GLU A 67 -60.91 -161.47 -18.97
C GLU A 67 -60.38 -160.70 -20.19
N GLY A 68 -60.87 -161.01 -21.41
CA GLY A 68 -60.49 -160.29 -22.63
C GLY A 68 -60.87 -158.81 -22.61
N SER A 69 -62.08 -158.48 -22.13
CA SER A 69 -62.57 -157.09 -22.00
C SER A 69 -61.70 -156.27 -21.03
N ASN A 70 -61.39 -156.85 -19.86
CA ASN A 70 -60.54 -156.21 -18.86
C ASN A 70 -59.10 -156.01 -19.36
N ALA A 71 -58.54 -156.97 -20.10
CA ALA A 71 -57.20 -156.84 -20.69
C ALA A 71 -57.12 -155.73 -21.74
N LEU A 72 -58.17 -155.55 -22.56
CA LEU A 72 -58.26 -154.48 -23.55
C LEU A 72 -58.26 -153.10 -22.87
N ARG A 73 -59.14 -152.90 -21.89
CA ARG A 73 -59.24 -151.65 -21.13
C ARG A 73 -57.95 -151.28 -20.41
N ALA A 74 -57.27 -152.25 -19.78
CA ALA A 74 -55.99 -152.02 -19.12
C ALA A 74 -54.86 -151.61 -20.10
N LEU A 75 -54.99 -151.93 -21.39
CA LEU A 75 -54.04 -151.54 -22.43
C LEU A 75 -54.37 -150.13 -22.96
N GLU A 76 -55.66 -149.79 -23.11
CA GLU A 76 -56.12 -148.43 -23.42
C GLU A 76 -55.72 -147.41 -22.34
N GLU A 77 -55.92 -147.74 -21.06
CA GLU A 77 -55.56 -146.88 -19.93
C GLU A 77 -54.03 -146.63 -19.89
N ARG A 78 -53.20 -147.64 -20.15
CA ARG A 78 -51.73 -147.48 -20.29
C ARG A 78 -51.31 -146.58 -21.45
N MET A 79 -51.95 -146.71 -22.62
CA MET A 79 -51.67 -145.82 -23.75
C MET A 79 -52.08 -144.37 -23.46
N ALA A 80 -53.19 -144.16 -22.74
CA ALA A 80 -53.63 -142.84 -22.31
C ALA A 80 -52.66 -142.19 -21.29
N GLU A 81 -52.10 -142.98 -20.37
CA GLU A 81 -51.04 -142.51 -19.46
C GLU A 81 -49.74 -142.16 -20.21
N GLN A 82 -49.31 -143.00 -21.15
CA GLN A 82 -48.09 -142.76 -21.95
C GLN A 82 -48.23 -141.48 -22.81
N LEU A 83 -49.40 -141.24 -23.40
CA LEU A 83 -49.68 -140.01 -24.15
C LEU A 83 -49.73 -138.77 -23.24
N ARG A 84 -50.25 -138.88 -22.02
CA ARG A 84 -50.22 -137.78 -21.03
C ARG A 84 -48.80 -137.44 -20.59
N LEU A 85 -47.96 -138.45 -20.34
CA LEU A 85 -46.54 -138.28 -20.04
C LEU A 85 -45.84 -137.52 -21.18
N GLN A 86 -45.91 -138.02 -22.41
CA GLN A 86 -45.32 -137.36 -23.58
C GLN A 86 -45.83 -135.93 -23.78
N HIS A 87 -47.11 -135.67 -23.54
CA HIS A 87 -47.66 -134.31 -23.61
C HIS A 87 -47.06 -133.40 -22.53
N SER A 88 -46.96 -133.87 -21.28
CA SER A 88 -46.36 -133.11 -20.17
C SER A 88 -44.86 -132.84 -20.35
N GLU A 89 -44.13 -133.78 -20.95
CA GLU A 89 -42.73 -133.61 -21.31
C GLU A 89 -42.59 -132.52 -22.38
N LEU A 90 -43.39 -132.57 -23.45
CA LEU A 90 -43.40 -131.59 -24.54
C LEU A 90 -43.87 -130.20 -24.10
N THR A 91 -44.83 -130.07 -23.18
CA THR A 91 -45.18 -128.77 -22.59
C THR A 91 -44.03 -128.25 -21.73
N SER A 92 -43.43 -129.08 -20.87
CA SER A 92 -42.29 -128.66 -20.04
C SER A 92 -41.07 -128.23 -20.88
N LEU A 93 -40.86 -128.85 -22.04
CA LEU A 93 -39.79 -128.46 -22.97
C LEU A 93 -40.09 -127.08 -23.55
N ARG A 94 -41.28 -126.90 -24.14
CA ARG A 94 -41.71 -125.61 -24.71
C ARG A 94 -41.71 -124.46 -23.70
N GLU A 95 -42.06 -124.74 -22.45
CA GLU A 95 -42.00 -123.76 -21.35
C GLU A 95 -40.56 -123.34 -21.03
N ARG A 96 -39.60 -124.28 -21.02
CA ARG A 96 -38.16 -123.97 -20.91
C ARG A 96 -37.68 -123.17 -22.12
N ASP A 97 -38.00 -123.61 -23.34
CA ASP A 97 -37.56 -122.96 -24.58
C ASP A 97 -38.05 -121.50 -24.63
N VAL A 98 -39.33 -121.26 -24.33
CA VAL A 98 -39.94 -119.92 -24.25
C VAL A 98 -39.36 -119.10 -23.10
N ALA A 99 -39.01 -119.71 -21.96
CA ALA A 99 -38.33 -119.01 -20.87
C ALA A 99 -36.90 -118.58 -21.26
N THR A 100 -36.13 -119.45 -21.95
CA THR A 100 -34.80 -119.07 -22.46
C THR A 100 -34.89 -118.01 -23.54
N GLU A 101 -35.85 -118.11 -24.48
CA GLU A 101 -36.05 -117.11 -25.53
C GLU A 101 -36.50 -115.75 -25.02
N ARG A 102 -37.21 -115.71 -23.88
CA ARG A 102 -37.52 -114.46 -23.16
C ARG A 102 -36.27 -113.92 -22.46
N SER A 103 -35.57 -114.76 -21.70
CA SER A 103 -34.35 -114.36 -20.99
C SER A 103 -33.27 -113.81 -21.94
N ASN A 104 -33.12 -114.41 -23.13
CA ASN A 104 -32.21 -113.93 -24.17
C ASN A 104 -32.62 -112.53 -24.66
N LYS A 105 -33.91 -112.32 -24.98
CA LYS A 105 -34.42 -111.03 -25.47
C LYS A 105 -34.43 -109.94 -24.40
N ASP A 106 -34.71 -110.28 -23.14
CA ASP A 106 -34.63 -109.35 -22.03
C ASP A 106 -33.18 -108.90 -21.77
N GLU A 107 -32.20 -109.81 -21.96
CA GLU A 107 -30.76 -109.49 -21.90
C GLU A 107 -30.29 -108.66 -23.11
N GLU A 108 -30.69 -109.01 -24.34
CA GLU A 108 -30.45 -108.19 -25.54
C GLU A 108 -31.02 -106.77 -25.38
N LEU A 109 -32.24 -106.64 -24.85
CA LEU A 109 -32.86 -105.37 -24.53
C LEU A 109 -32.18 -104.64 -23.37
N ARG A 110 -31.56 -105.35 -22.41
CA ARG A 110 -30.73 -104.73 -21.36
C ARG A 110 -29.46 -104.15 -21.96
N VAL A 111 -28.73 -104.94 -22.76
CA VAL A 111 -27.50 -104.50 -23.44
C VAL A 111 -27.79 -103.30 -24.34
N LEU A 112 -28.82 -103.35 -25.18
CA LEU A 112 -29.17 -102.25 -26.08
C LEU A 112 -29.59 -100.97 -25.32
N ARG A 113 -30.28 -101.10 -24.17
CA ARG A 113 -30.58 -99.96 -23.28
C ARG A 113 -29.32 -99.39 -22.63
N GLU A 114 -28.37 -100.22 -22.22
CA GLU A 114 -27.09 -99.76 -21.68
C GLU A 114 -26.20 -99.10 -22.75
N GLU A 115 -26.17 -99.62 -23.98
CA GLU A 115 -25.47 -99.01 -25.10
C GLU A 115 -26.10 -97.67 -25.48
N HIS A 116 -27.43 -97.58 -25.56
CA HIS A 116 -28.14 -96.31 -25.77
C HIS A 116 -27.90 -95.32 -24.62
N ALA A 117 -27.88 -95.78 -23.36
CA ALA A 117 -27.56 -94.91 -22.22
C ALA A 117 -26.14 -94.36 -22.33
N ARG A 118 -25.14 -95.21 -22.59
CA ARG A 118 -23.73 -94.81 -22.80
C ARG A 118 -23.55 -93.92 -24.04
N ALA A 119 -24.35 -94.11 -25.08
CA ALA A 119 -24.35 -93.23 -26.26
C ALA A 119 -24.91 -91.84 -25.92
N MET A 120 -25.98 -91.78 -25.13
CA MET A 120 -26.55 -90.51 -24.67
C MET A 120 -25.62 -89.76 -23.70
N THR A 121 -24.98 -90.43 -22.73
CA THR A 121 -24.02 -89.75 -21.84
C THR A 121 -22.81 -89.22 -22.63
N ARG A 122 -22.26 -90.00 -23.56
CA ARG A 122 -21.20 -89.52 -24.48
C ARG A 122 -21.64 -88.33 -25.33
N ALA A 123 -22.90 -88.30 -25.77
CA ALA A 123 -23.44 -87.19 -26.53
C ALA A 123 -23.62 -85.92 -25.67
N THR A 124 -24.08 -86.05 -24.42
CA THR A 124 -24.16 -84.91 -23.49
C THR A 124 -22.77 -84.44 -23.07
N GLU A 125 -21.86 -85.35 -22.71
CA GLU A 125 -20.45 -85.06 -22.39
C GLU A 125 -19.76 -84.31 -23.55
N ALA A 126 -19.91 -84.79 -24.79
CA ALA A 126 -19.32 -84.14 -25.96
C ALA A 126 -19.92 -82.75 -26.24
N HIS A 127 -21.24 -82.57 -26.03
CA HIS A 127 -21.89 -81.28 -26.19
C HIS A 127 -21.51 -80.29 -25.07
N GLU A 128 -21.39 -80.75 -23.82
CA GLU A 128 -20.89 -79.97 -22.69
C GLU A 128 -19.43 -79.54 -22.90
N MET A 129 -18.58 -80.44 -23.43
CA MET A 129 -17.21 -80.08 -23.83
C MET A 129 -17.18 -79.04 -24.95
N GLN A 130 -18.03 -79.16 -25.98
CA GLN A 130 -18.12 -78.16 -27.05
C GLN A 130 -18.63 -76.81 -26.55
N LEU A 131 -19.59 -76.80 -25.61
CA LEU A 131 -20.05 -75.57 -24.96
C LEU A 131 -18.93 -74.93 -24.13
N ALA A 132 -18.21 -75.72 -23.32
CA ALA A 132 -17.10 -75.24 -22.48
C ALA A 132 -15.92 -74.71 -23.32
N GLU A 133 -15.62 -75.35 -24.46
CA GLU A 133 -14.65 -74.85 -25.43
C GLU A 133 -15.13 -73.53 -26.05
N ARG A 134 -16.39 -73.44 -26.47
CA ARG A 134 -16.98 -72.21 -27.06
C ARG A 134 -17.08 -71.04 -26.07
N THR A 135 -17.41 -71.29 -24.80
CA THR A 135 -17.40 -70.23 -23.77
C THR A 135 -15.97 -69.76 -23.53
N ARG A 136 -14.99 -70.67 -23.47
CA ARG A 136 -13.58 -70.31 -23.33
C ARG A 136 -13.03 -69.54 -24.53
N GLU A 137 -13.37 -69.95 -25.76
CA GLU A 137 -13.01 -69.20 -26.98
C GLU A 137 -13.59 -67.78 -26.95
N ALA A 138 -14.83 -67.61 -26.48
CA ALA A 138 -15.50 -66.31 -26.34
C ALA A 138 -14.88 -65.46 -25.22
N GLU A 139 -14.53 -66.05 -24.07
CA GLU A 139 -13.82 -65.39 -22.96
C GLU A 139 -12.41 -64.94 -23.37
N ASP A 140 -11.63 -65.81 -24.02
CA ASP A 140 -10.31 -65.48 -24.55
C ASP A 140 -10.37 -64.40 -25.64
N ALA A 141 -11.42 -64.39 -26.48
CA ALA A 141 -11.65 -63.35 -27.48
C ALA A 141 -12.04 -62.01 -26.84
N LEU A 142 -12.94 -62.03 -25.85
CA LEU A 142 -13.36 -60.85 -25.11
C LEU A 142 -12.20 -60.24 -24.30
N ALA A 143 -11.38 -61.08 -23.65
CA ALA A 143 -10.20 -60.63 -22.92
C ALA A 143 -9.16 -59.99 -23.85
N LYS A 144 -8.95 -60.54 -25.05
CA LYS A 144 -8.08 -59.94 -26.08
C LYS A 144 -8.62 -58.60 -26.56
N ALA A 145 -9.92 -58.53 -26.91
CA ALA A 145 -10.57 -57.31 -27.39
C ALA A 145 -10.61 -56.20 -26.32
N MET A 146 -10.83 -56.56 -25.05
CA MET A 146 -10.76 -55.63 -23.92
C MET A 146 -9.34 -55.14 -23.69
N SER A 147 -8.32 -56.01 -23.82
CA SER A 147 -6.91 -55.64 -23.72
C SER A 147 -6.49 -54.65 -24.82
N THR A 148 -6.82 -54.95 -26.09
CA THR A 148 -6.51 -54.04 -27.20
C THR A 148 -7.21 -52.69 -27.06
N ALA A 149 -8.50 -52.67 -26.72
CA ALA A 149 -9.24 -51.44 -26.49
C ALA A 149 -8.69 -50.62 -25.31
N LEU A 150 -8.14 -51.28 -24.28
CA LEU A 150 -7.54 -50.61 -23.12
C LEU A 150 -6.19 -49.98 -23.48
N GLU A 151 -5.34 -50.65 -24.27
CA GLU A 151 -4.09 -50.04 -24.78
C GLU A 151 -4.37 -48.93 -25.81
N GLU A 152 -5.36 -49.08 -26.70
CA GLU A 152 -5.80 -48.01 -27.61
C GLU A 152 -6.24 -46.76 -26.83
N LYS A 153 -7.01 -46.91 -25.74
CA LYS A 153 -7.44 -45.79 -24.90
C LYS A 153 -6.32 -45.19 -24.05
N LYS A 154 -5.32 -45.98 -23.64
CA LYS A 154 -4.08 -45.44 -23.05
C LYS A 154 -3.29 -44.61 -24.06
N GLU A 155 -3.15 -45.07 -25.30
CA GLU A 155 -2.46 -44.31 -26.36
C GLU A 155 -3.20 -43.02 -26.70
N GLU A 156 -4.53 -43.03 -26.82
CA GLU A 156 -5.33 -41.82 -26.98
C GLU A 156 -5.13 -40.82 -25.83
N LEU A 157 -5.20 -41.29 -24.58
CA LEU A 157 -4.98 -40.45 -23.40
C LEU A 157 -3.57 -39.86 -23.38
N ALA A 158 -2.53 -40.67 -23.61
CA ALA A 158 -1.14 -40.20 -23.64
C ALA A 158 -0.89 -39.18 -24.76
N ARG A 159 -1.55 -39.32 -25.93
CA ARG A 159 -1.49 -38.34 -27.02
C ARG A 159 -2.17 -37.03 -26.65
N LEU A 160 -3.34 -37.07 -26.00
CA LEU A 160 -4.07 -35.89 -25.53
C LEU A 160 -3.33 -35.17 -24.38
N GLU A 161 -2.74 -35.91 -23.45
CA GLU A 161 -1.88 -35.37 -22.38
C GLU A 161 -0.65 -34.68 -22.96
N ALA A 162 0.02 -35.29 -23.95
CA ALA A 162 1.16 -34.69 -24.64
C ALA A 162 0.78 -33.42 -25.41
N GLN A 163 -0.35 -33.42 -26.14
CA GLN A 163 -0.86 -32.23 -26.82
C GLN A 163 -1.15 -31.09 -25.83
N CYS A 164 -1.90 -31.37 -24.76
CA CYS A 164 -2.22 -30.38 -23.74
C CYS A 164 -0.99 -29.87 -22.98
N ALA A 165 0.05 -30.70 -22.82
CA ALA A 165 1.34 -30.29 -22.25
C ALA A 165 2.12 -29.36 -23.19
N GLU A 166 2.16 -29.64 -24.51
CA GLU A 166 2.80 -28.77 -25.50
C GLU A 166 2.05 -27.45 -25.70
N GLU A 167 0.72 -27.46 -25.70
CA GLU A 167 -0.10 -26.24 -25.71
C GLU A 167 0.21 -25.35 -24.50
N LYS A 168 0.21 -25.91 -23.28
CA LYS A 168 0.56 -25.16 -22.06
C LYS A 168 2.02 -24.68 -22.06
N ARG A 169 2.96 -25.48 -22.56
CA ARG A 169 4.38 -25.06 -22.75
C ARG A 169 4.47 -23.87 -23.71
N ARG A 170 3.72 -23.90 -24.81
CA ARG A 170 3.66 -22.83 -25.79
C ARG A 170 3.03 -21.56 -25.23
N GLU A 171 1.89 -21.66 -24.55
CA GLU A 171 1.24 -20.52 -23.89
C GLU A 171 2.18 -19.85 -22.85
N LEU A 172 2.85 -20.66 -22.04
CA LEU A 172 3.85 -20.19 -21.07
C LEU A 172 5.04 -19.53 -21.76
N ALA A 173 5.57 -20.11 -22.84
CA ALA A 173 6.66 -19.52 -23.62
C ALA A 173 6.25 -18.18 -24.25
N GLU A 174 5.11 -18.14 -24.95
CA GLU A 174 4.59 -16.91 -25.57
C GLU A 174 4.24 -15.83 -24.53
N LEU A 175 3.87 -16.19 -23.30
CA LEU A 175 3.65 -15.25 -22.20
C LEU A 175 4.97 -14.77 -21.58
N THR A 176 5.95 -15.67 -21.40
CA THR A 176 7.31 -15.33 -20.96
C THR A 176 7.97 -14.37 -21.94
N ASP A 177 7.92 -14.62 -23.26
CA ASP A 177 8.49 -13.74 -24.28
C ASP A 177 7.86 -12.33 -24.28
N LYS A 178 6.56 -12.21 -23.99
CA LYS A 178 5.87 -10.92 -23.82
C LYS A 178 6.42 -10.17 -22.59
N PHE A 179 6.49 -10.83 -21.44
CA PHE A 179 7.09 -10.24 -20.22
C PHE A 179 8.58 -9.92 -20.40
N ASP A 180 9.33 -10.70 -21.19
CA ASP A 180 10.73 -10.45 -21.51
C ASP A 180 10.89 -9.24 -22.43
N ALA A 181 10.04 -9.11 -23.45
CA ALA A 181 10.02 -7.95 -24.34
C ALA A 181 9.67 -6.67 -23.58
N ASP A 182 8.64 -6.69 -22.73
CA ASP A 182 8.24 -5.51 -21.95
C ASP A 182 9.25 -5.16 -20.86
N ARG A 183 9.89 -6.16 -20.22
CA ARG A 183 11.02 -5.92 -19.32
C ARG A 183 12.20 -5.25 -20.04
N ARG A 184 12.50 -5.66 -21.28
CA ARG A 184 13.56 -5.03 -22.11
C ARG A 184 13.21 -3.57 -22.46
N LYS A 185 11.95 -3.26 -22.78
CA LYS A 185 11.48 -1.87 -23.01
C LYS A 185 11.66 -1.01 -21.76
N LEU A 186 11.11 -1.45 -20.62
CA LEU A 186 11.20 -0.71 -19.35
C LEU A 186 12.65 -0.51 -18.91
N VAL A 187 13.53 -1.50 -19.10
CA VAL A 187 14.97 -1.34 -18.83
C VAL A 187 15.60 -0.31 -19.76
N ALA A 188 15.27 -0.30 -21.06
CA ALA A 188 15.79 0.70 -22.00
C ALA A 188 15.35 2.13 -21.62
N GLU A 189 14.05 2.34 -21.39
CA GLU A 189 13.47 3.61 -20.94
C GLU A 189 14.08 4.07 -19.60
N LEU A 190 14.30 3.16 -18.66
CA LEU A 190 14.98 3.45 -17.39
C LEU A 190 16.46 3.82 -17.60
N THR A 191 17.18 3.20 -18.54
CA THR A 191 18.57 3.57 -18.84
C THR A 191 18.67 4.93 -19.54
N GLU A 192 17.78 5.24 -20.49
CA GLU A 192 17.74 6.54 -21.17
C GLU A 192 17.40 7.67 -20.21
N THR A 193 16.37 7.49 -19.36
CA THR A 193 15.99 8.49 -18.35
C THR A 193 17.08 8.70 -17.30
N ASN A 194 17.76 7.63 -16.83
CA ASN A 194 18.90 7.77 -15.92
C ASN A 194 20.09 8.49 -16.57
N GLN A 195 20.41 8.20 -17.83
CA GLN A 195 21.48 8.89 -18.56
C GLN A 195 21.17 10.39 -18.71
N HIS A 196 19.96 10.73 -19.13
CA HIS A 196 19.50 12.12 -19.24
C HIS A 196 19.45 12.87 -17.89
N LEU A 197 19.15 12.17 -16.78
CA LEU A 197 19.26 12.73 -15.43
C LEU A 197 20.73 12.95 -15.01
N LEU A 198 21.63 12.02 -15.35
CA LEU A 198 23.07 12.14 -15.10
C LEU A 198 23.66 13.32 -15.89
N ASP A 199 23.33 13.45 -17.18
CA ASP A 199 23.79 14.54 -18.04
C ASP A 199 23.27 15.90 -17.55
N LYS A 200 22.02 15.96 -17.08
CA LYS A 200 21.47 17.16 -16.43
C LYS A 200 22.15 17.47 -15.10
N SER A 201 22.46 16.48 -14.27
CA SER A 201 23.23 16.67 -13.03
C SER A 201 24.64 17.21 -13.31
N GLN A 202 25.31 16.69 -14.36
CA GLN A 202 26.58 17.23 -14.83
C GLN A 202 26.47 18.64 -15.41
N ALA A 203 25.33 19.01 -16.00
CA ALA A 203 25.07 20.37 -16.50
C ALA A 203 24.83 21.36 -15.35
N CYS A 204 24.00 20.99 -14.37
CA CYS A 204 23.78 21.78 -13.15
C CYS A 204 25.08 22.03 -12.39
N THR A 205 25.87 20.98 -12.12
CA THR A 205 27.15 21.14 -11.41
C THR A 205 28.17 21.98 -12.18
N LYS A 206 28.16 21.98 -13.52
CA LYS A 206 28.97 22.93 -14.33
C LYS A 206 28.49 24.37 -14.16
N LEU A 207 27.17 24.61 -14.20
CA LEU A 207 26.59 25.95 -14.02
C LEU A 207 26.80 26.49 -12.60
N GLU A 208 26.64 25.65 -11.56
CA GLU A 208 26.93 26.00 -10.16
C GLU A 208 28.38 26.45 -9.98
N ASN A 209 29.34 25.72 -10.58
CA ASN A 209 30.75 26.09 -10.55
C ASN A 209 31.04 27.40 -11.30
N GLU A 210 30.39 27.67 -12.44
CA GLU A 210 30.57 28.96 -13.12
C GLU A 210 29.89 30.13 -12.38
N VAL A 211 28.70 29.93 -11.81
CA VAL A 211 28.05 30.93 -10.94
C VAL A 211 28.95 31.26 -9.75
N ARG A 212 29.56 30.25 -9.12
CA ARG A 212 30.52 30.44 -8.03
C ARG A 212 31.74 31.24 -8.50
N ARG A 213 32.40 30.83 -9.60
CA ARG A 213 33.54 31.54 -10.19
C ARG A 213 33.22 33.02 -10.45
N ARG A 214 32.05 33.32 -11.02
CA ARG A 214 31.62 34.70 -11.30
C ARG A 214 31.29 35.49 -10.03
N SER A 215 30.75 34.85 -8.99
CA SER A 215 30.58 35.48 -7.67
C SER A 215 31.91 35.83 -7.03
N ASP A 216 32.89 34.92 -7.06
CA ASP A 216 34.24 35.15 -6.52
C ASP A 216 34.97 36.29 -7.29
N GLU A 217 34.80 36.36 -8.62
CA GLU A 217 35.30 37.45 -9.47
C GLU A 217 34.60 38.80 -9.19
N LEU A 218 33.28 38.80 -8.96
CA LEU A 218 32.52 40.00 -8.58
C LEU A 218 32.87 40.48 -7.16
N GLU A 219 33.12 39.58 -6.22
CA GLU A 219 33.60 39.90 -4.87
C GLU A 219 35.01 40.51 -4.92
N SER A 220 35.93 39.90 -5.67
CA SER A 220 37.30 40.41 -5.85
C SER A 220 37.33 41.79 -6.52
N THR A 221 36.55 41.99 -7.59
CA THR A 221 36.47 43.28 -8.27
C THR A 221 35.76 44.35 -7.43
N ARG A 222 34.72 43.99 -6.67
CA ARG A 222 34.09 44.86 -5.66
C ARG A 222 35.09 45.29 -4.60
N GLY A 223 35.85 44.36 -4.04
CA GLY A 223 36.87 44.64 -3.02
C GLY A 223 37.94 45.61 -3.51
N ARG A 224 38.48 45.39 -4.73
CA ARG A 224 39.44 46.31 -5.36
C ARG A 224 38.85 47.72 -5.53
N LEU A 225 37.62 47.84 -6.05
CA LEU A 225 36.96 49.14 -6.25
C LEU A 225 36.63 49.84 -4.93
N GLN A 226 36.30 49.10 -3.87
CA GLN A 226 36.09 49.66 -2.53
C GLN A 226 37.41 50.16 -1.92
N GLN A 227 38.52 49.43 -2.09
CA GLN A 227 39.84 49.90 -1.68
C GLN A 227 40.28 51.15 -2.47
N GLU A 228 40.13 51.14 -3.79
CA GLU A 228 40.48 52.29 -4.64
C GLU A 228 39.65 53.54 -4.28
N LEU A 229 38.36 53.37 -3.95
CA LEU A 229 37.51 54.46 -3.46
C LEU A 229 37.99 54.99 -2.10
N ALA A 230 38.29 54.11 -1.14
CA ALA A 230 38.78 54.48 0.19
C ALA A 230 40.15 55.19 0.11
N GLU A 231 41.06 54.73 -0.75
CA GLU A 231 42.35 55.39 -0.99
C GLU A 231 42.18 56.78 -1.61
N GLN A 232 41.24 56.96 -2.56
CA GLN A 232 40.97 58.28 -3.14
C GLN A 232 40.30 59.22 -2.13
N GLN A 233 39.41 58.71 -1.28
CA GLN A 233 38.80 59.47 -0.19
C GLN A 233 39.85 59.93 0.83
N ALA A 234 40.68 59.03 1.34
CA ALA A 234 41.78 59.37 2.25
C ALA A 234 42.74 60.41 1.64
N ARG A 235 43.17 60.23 0.39
CA ARG A 235 44.01 61.22 -0.32
C ARG A 235 43.31 62.56 -0.54
N SER A 236 41.98 62.61 -0.61
CA SER A 236 41.22 63.87 -0.68
C SER A 236 41.14 64.55 0.69
N GLU A 237 40.87 63.78 1.75
CA GLU A 237 40.85 64.27 3.13
C GLU A 237 42.22 64.79 3.58
N GLU A 238 43.32 64.10 3.24
CA GLU A 238 44.69 64.56 3.47
C GLU A 238 44.98 65.89 2.75
N ARG A 239 44.57 66.03 1.49
CA ARG A 239 44.73 67.28 0.72
C ARG A 239 43.93 68.42 1.33
N GLU A 240 42.69 68.17 1.73
CA GLU A 240 41.87 69.17 2.41
C GLU A 240 42.43 69.53 3.79
N ALA A 241 42.88 68.57 4.58
CA ALA A 241 43.51 68.82 5.88
C ALA A 241 44.79 69.64 5.73
N HIS A 242 45.63 69.33 4.74
CA HIS A 242 46.82 70.10 4.42
C HIS A 242 46.46 71.53 3.99
N LEU A 243 45.52 71.71 3.06
CA LEU A 243 45.12 73.03 2.55
C LEU A 243 44.44 73.89 3.64
N ARG A 244 43.63 73.28 4.52
CA ARG A 244 43.08 73.93 5.72
C ARG A 244 44.18 74.32 6.71
N SER A 245 45.22 73.50 6.85
CA SER A 245 46.37 73.78 7.72
C SER A 245 47.24 74.92 7.19
N THR A 246 47.60 74.92 5.91
CA THR A 246 48.37 76.02 5.30
C THR A 246 47.58 77.33 5.39
N HIS A 247 46.30 77.32 5.01
CA HIS A 247 45.45 78.51 5.08
C HIS A 247 45.26 79.04 6.51
N ALA A 248 45.18 78.15 7.52
CA ALA A 248 45.15 78.56 8.92
C ALA A 248 46.48 79.23 9.34
N THR A 249 47.63 78.69 8.92
CA THR A 249 48.93 79.33 9.19
C THR A 249 49.11 80.66 8.46
N GLU A 250 48.67 80.77 7.21
CA GLU A 250 48.66 82.02 6.43
C GLU A 250 47.83 83.10 7.14
N CYS A 251 46.58 82.78 7.49
CA CYS A 251 45.68 83.68 8.23
C CYS A 251 46.31 84.15 9.55
N GLU A 252 46.94 83.25 10.30
CA GLU A 252 47.58 83.58 11.59
C GLU A 252 48.86 84.43 11.40
N THR A 253 49.67 84.19 10.37
CA THR A 253 50.83 85.05 10.05
C THR A 253 50.41 86.45 9.62
N LEU A 254 49.41 86.57 8.74
CA LEU A 254 48.88 87.85 8.28
C LEU A 254 48.21 88.62 9.42
N ARG A 255 47.52 87.91 10.33
CA ARG A 255 46.98 88.48 11.57
C ARG A 255 48.08 89.06 12.45
N ARG A 256 49.16 88.31 12.71
CA ARG A 256 50.29 88.77 13.54
C ARG A 256 51.02 89.96 12.92
N GLN A 257 51.18 89.99 11.59
CA GLN A 257 51.72 91.15 10.88
C GLN A 257 50.84 92.39 11.11
N HIS A 258 49.53 92.29 10.86
CA HIS A 258 48.59 93.39 11.06
C HIS A 258 48.43 93.83 12.53
N GLU A 259 48.60 92.93 13.50
CA GLU A 259 48.66 93.27 14.93
C GLU A 259 49.99 93.98 15.29
N TYR A 260 51.12 93.57 14.72
CA TYR A 260 52.42 94.24 14.85
C TYR A 260 52.41 95.64 14.21
N ASP A 261 51.93 95.77 12.96
CA ASP A 261 51.83 97.04 12.23
C ASP A 261 50.95 98.05 12.97
N LYS A 262 49.83 97.58 13.55
CA LYS A 262 48.95 98.40 14.39
C LYS A 262 49.64 98.90 15.64
N GLU A 263 50.43 98.06 16.29
CA GLU A 263 51.10 98.42 17.53
C GLU A 263 52.31 99.34 17.27
N GLY A 264 53.06 99.11 16.19
CA GLY A 264 54.08 100.04 15.70
C GLY A 264 53.49 101.42 15.35
N MET A 265 52.38 101.46 14.60
CA MET A 265 51.68 102.72 14.29
C MET A 265 51.13 103.43 15.53
N ARG A 266 50.66 102.67 16.54
CA ARG A 266 50.26 103.24 17.84
C ARG A 266 51.43 103.86 18.59
N GLN A 267 52.59 103.20 18.62
CA GLN A 267 53.78 103.70 19.27
C GLN A 267 54.35 104.94 18.55
N GLU A 268 54.30 104.97 17.21
CA GLU A 268 54.67 106.15 16.44
C GLU A 268 53.71 107.33 16.70
N LEU A 269 52.41 107.09 16.78
CA LEU A 269 51.40 108.11 17.12
C LEU A 269 51.53 108.59 18.57
N GLN A 270 51.83 107.69 19.52
CA GLN A 270 52.06 108.06 20.91
C GLN A 270 53.33 108.91 21.05
N GLY A 271 54.44 108.51 20.42
CA GLY A 271 55.68 109.30 20.42
C GLY A 271 55.50 110.69 19.79
N LYS A 272 54.69 110.81 18.72
CA LYS A 272 54.29 112.11 18.15
C LYS A 272 53.44 112.94 19.11
N LEU A 273 52.52 112.31 19.85
CA LEU A 273 51.70 112.97 20.86
C LEU A 273 52.56 113.46 22.04
N ASP A 274 53.49 112.64 22.53
CA ASP A 274 54.37 112.96 23.65
C ASP A 274 55.35 114.09 23.29
N MET A 275 55.93 114.08 22.07
CA MET A 275 56.73 115.20 21.57
C MET A 275 55.90 116.49 21.49
N LEU A 276 54.69 116.43 20.92
CA LEU A 276 53.82 117.61 20.78
C LEU A 276 53.35 118.15 22.14
N GLN A 277 53.16 117.27 23.14
CA GLN A 277 52.91 117.67 24.53
C GLN A 277 54.15 118.33 25.16
N SER A 278 55.36 117.83 24.90
CA SER A 278 56.59 118.48 25.36
C SER A 278 56.77 119.87 24.75
N GLU A 279 56.61 120.01 23.43
CA GLU A 279 56.66 121.30 22.72
C GLU A 279 55.60 122.27 23.25
N PHE A 280 54.37 121.79 23.48
CA PHE A 280 53.30 122.60 24.07
C PHE A 280 53.63 123.06 25.50
N ASN A 281 54.14 122.16 26.35
CA ASN A 281 54.53 122.48 27.73
C ASN A 281 55.71 123.46 27.77
N GLU A 282 56.69 123.33 26.85
CA GLU A 282 57.77 124.30 26.70
C GLU A 282 57.26 125.67 26.25
N LEU A 283 56.35 125.73 25.27
CA LEU A 283 55.73 126.99 24.83
C LEU A 283 54.91 127.63 25.94
N PHE A 284 54.18 126.83 26.72
CA PHE A 284 53.42 127.28 27.88
C PHE A 284 54.35 127.86 28.95
N HIS A 285 55.43 127.15 29.32
CA HIS A 285 56.41 127.67 30.27
C HIS A 285 57.07 128.97 29.78
N ARG A 286 57.50 129.03 28.51
CA ARG A 286 58.08 130.27 27.92
C ARG A 286 57.09 131.43 27.88
N TRP A 287 55.79 131.16 27.82
CA TRP A 287 54.72 132.16 27.90
C TRP A 287 54.46 132.62 29.34
N GLU A 288 54.47 131.70 30.30
CA GLU A 288 54.24 131.97 31.73
C GLU A 288 55.44 132.66 32.40
N THR A 289 56.67 132.25 32.08
CA THR A 289 57.92 132.89 32.57
C THR A 289 58.37 134.06 31.70
N ARG A 290 57.48 134.62 30.89
CA ARG A 290 57.82 135.70 29.95
C ARG A 290 58.05 137.01 30.70
N GLU A 291 59.16 137.67 30.38
CA GLU A 291 59.49 139.00 30.93
C GLU A 291 58.39 140.04 30.67
N SER A 292 58.20 140.95 31.63
CA SER A 292 57.39 142.15 31.48
C SER A 292 57.91 142.97 30.30
N ARG A 293 57.02 143.57 29.50
CA ARG A 293 57.46 144.21 28.25
C ARG A 293 58.36 145.42 28.55
N PRO A 294 59.28 145.80 27.64
CA PRO A 294 60.07 147.01 27.82
C PRO A 294 59.19 148.26 27.95
N GLU A 295 58.00 148.30 27.32
CA GLU A 295 57.03 149.39 27.52
C GLU A 295 56.42 149.38 28.94
N ASP A 296 56.15 148.20 29.51
CA ASP A 296 55.63 148.06 30.87
C ASP A 296 56.70 148.47 31.91
N LEU A 297 57.95 148.02 31.70
CA LEU A 297 59.10 148.35 32.54
C LEU A 297 59.45 149.84 32.47
N ALA A 298 59.53 150.41 31.27
CA ALA A 298 59.77 151.84 31.08
C ALA A 298 58.63 152.67 31.69
N ARG A 299 57.39 152.19 31.68
CA ARG A 299 56.27 152.88 32.35
C ARG A 299 56.37 152.82 33.88
N ILE A 300 56.89 151.73 34.45
CA ILE A 300 57.20 151.63 35.88
C ILE A 300 58.35 152.57 36.26
N GLU A 301 59.40 152.64 35.44
CA GLU A 301 60.53 153.57 35.64
C GLU A 301 60.09 155.03 35.50
N GLU A 302 59.25 155.36 34.51
CA GLU A 302 58.68 156.70 34.34
C GLU A 302 57.83 157.11 35.56
N LEU A 303 56.94 156.22 36.03
CA LEU A 303 56.07 156.50 37.18
C LEU A 303 56.84 156.62 38.50
N THR A 304 57.86 155.78 38.71
CA THR A 304 58.71 155.87 39.91
C THR A 304 59.61 157.11 39.89
N ASN A 305 60.15 157.50 38.73
CA ASN A 305 60.85 158.78 38.58
C ASN A 305 59.91 159.97 38.79
N GLN A 306 58.68 159.94 38.26
CA GLN A 306 57.67 160.98 38.53
C GLN A 306 57.32 161.09 40.02
N MET A 307 57.19 159.98 40.76
CA MET A 307 57.04 160.03 42.22
C MET A 307 58.24 160.70 42.90
N VAL A 308 59.47 160.33 42.51
CA VAL A 308 60.70 160.91 43.08
C VAL A 308 60.86 162.40 42.74
N GLU A 309 60.44 162.86 41.56
CA GLU A 309 60.42 164.29 41.21
C GLU A 309 59.35 165.07 41.97
N MET A 310 58.16 164.50 42.14
CA MET A 310 57.10 165.13 42.94
C MET A 310 57.50 165.27 44.42
N ASP A 311 58.12 164.26 45.02
CA ASP A 311 58.66 164.35 46.39
C ASP A 311 59.76 165.42 46.53
N LYS A 312 60.65 165.55 45.52
CA LYS A 312 61.67 166.63 45.49
C LYS A 312 61.01 168.01 45.38
N LEU A 313 59.99 168.15 44.52
CA LEU A 313 59.26 169.41 44.32
C LEU A 313 58.46 169.82 45.57
N VAL A 314 57.82 168.87 46.25
CA VAL A 314 57.13 169.08 47.52
C VAL A 314 58.10 169.56 48.61
N LYS A 315 59.29 168.96 48.72
CA LYS A 315 60.32 169.45 49.67
C LYS A 315 60.80 170.86 49.33
N LYS A 316 61.18 171.10 48.08
CA LYS A 316 61.68 172.41 47.64
C LYS A 316 60.64 173.53 47.84
N THR A 317 59.37 173.27 47.51
CA THR A 317 58.30 174.26 47.71
C THR A 317 57.97 174.52 49.19
N GLN A 318 58.17 173.54 50.08
CA GLN A 318 58.11 173.76 51.54
C GLN A 318 59.26 174.66 52.01
N GLU A 319 60.50 174.40 51.56
CA GLU A 319 61.68 175.20 51.89
C GLU A 319 61.55 176.65 51.40
N GLU A 320 61.12 176.86 50.15
CA GLU A 320 60.87 178.18 49.56
C GLU A 320 59.74 178.93 50.30
N MET A 321 58.65 178.24 50.69
CA MET A 321 57.57 178.87 51.46
C MET A 321 58.03 179.32 52.86
N VAL A 322 58.95 178.58 53.50
CA VAL A 322 59.58 178.98 54.77
C VAL A 322 60.51 180.18 54.56
N TYR A 323 61.30 180.19 53.49
CA TYR A 323 62.19 181.29 53.14
C TYR A 323 61.43 182.60 52.88
N PHE A 324 60.42 182.60 51.99
CA PHE A 324 59.67 183.80 51.65
C PHE A 324 58.89 184.38 52.84
N LYS A 325 58.32 183.53 53.71
CA LYS A 325 57.67 183.98 54.97
C LYS A 325 58.64 184.74 55.87
N ARG A 326 59.89 184.28 55.98
CA ARG A 326 60.92 184.89 56.83
C ARG A 326 61.47 186.19 56.24
N GLU A 327 61.61 186.24 54.92
CA GLU A 327 62.18 187.38 54.20
C GLU A 327 61.18 188.56 54.06
N LEU A 328 59.88 188.29 53.95
CA LEU A 328 58.84 189.35 53.94
C LEU A 328 58.81 190.14 55.26
N LEU A 329 58.77 189.46 56.40
CA LEU A 329 58.81 190.09 57.73
C LEU A 329 60.02 191.00 57.92
N ASN A 330 61.20 190.55 57.45
CA ASN A 330 62.47 191.28 57.57
C ASN A 330 62.53 192.53 56.68
N ARG A 331 61.87 192.52 55.50
CA ARG A 331 61.69 193.72 54.67
C ARG A 331 60.74 194.73 55.32
N GLU A 332 59.64 194.26 55.91
CA GLU A 332 58.61 195.10 56.54
C GLU A 332 59.16 195.88 57.75
N GLU A 333 59.93 195.24 58.64
CA GLU A 333 60.63 195.92 59.75
C GLU A 333 61.61 197.01 59.28
N ASN A 334 62.32 196.77 58.17
CA ASN A 334 63.35 197.70 57.67
C ASN A 334 62.76 198.91 56.96
N PHE A 335 61.63 198.77 56.27
CA PHE A 335 61.00 199.87 55.53
C PHE A 335 60.52 200.98 56.48
N ASN A 336 59.92 200.59 57.59
CA ASN A 336 59.37 201.49 58.61
C ASN A 336 60.44 202.37 59.31
N LYS A 337 61.71 201.95 59.34
CA LYS A 337 62.78 202.68 60.04
C LYS A 337 63.42 203.81 59.22
N LYS A 338 63.27 203.82 57.89
CA LYS A 338 64.00 204.77 57.01
C LYS A 338 63.18 205.97 56.53
N PHE A 339 61.86 205.97 56.73
CA PHE A 339 60.98 207.08 56.34
C PHE A 339 60.53 207.90 57.55
N ASN A 340 61.51 208.63 58.12
CA ASN A 340 61.31 209.70 59.08
C ASN A 340 60.94 211.01 58.33
N ALA A 341 59.71 211.53 58.38
CA ALA A 341 58.49 211.03 59.01
C ALA A 341 57.27 211.21 58.08
N HIS A 342 56.05 211.04 58.60
CA HIS A 342 54.77 211.37 57.94
C HIS A 342 54.83 212.71 57.15
N PRO A 343 54.13 212.88 55.99
CA PRO A 343 52.70 212.51 55.88
C PRO A 343 52.08 212.17 54.49
N ASN A 344 50.83 211.67 54.60
CA ASN A 344 49.65 211.93 53.75
C ASN A 344 49.32 211.18 52.42
N VAL A 345 48.26 210.34 52.53
CA VAL A 345 47.18 209.98 51.56
C VAL A 345 47.46 209.27 50.22
N GLY A 346 46.46 208.49 49.76
CA GLY A 346 46.36 207.86 48.42
C GLY A 346 46.54 206.32 48.46
N VAL A 347 45.57 205.45 48.81
CA VAL A 347 44.19 205.22 48.32
C VAL A 347 44.12 204.51 46.95
N MET A 348 43.58 203.26 46.93
CA MET A 348 43.18 202.42 45.76
C MET A 348 44.35 201.88 44.88
N GLN A 349 44.34 200.71 44.19
CA GLN A 349 43.47 199.49 44.08
C GLN A 349 44.36 198.32 43.47
N VAL A 350 43.99 197.17 42.83
CA VAL A 350 42.76 196.60 42.22
C VAL A 350 42.83 195.02 42.08
N ILE A 351 41.79 194.28 42.52
CA ILE A 351 40.97 193.27 41.76
C ILE A 351 41.52 191.96 41.07
N LYS A 352 40.67 190.89 41.02
CA LYS A 352 40.68 189.60 40.19
C LYS A 352 41.74 188.50 40.54
N THR A 353 41.63 187.18 40.25
CA THR A 353 40.62 186.20 39.69
C THR A 353 41.08 184.73 39.97
N LYS A 354 40.43 183.61 39.56
CA LYS A 354 39.04 183.06 39.74
C LYS A 354 38.86 181.75 38.90
N ASP A 355 38.25 180.68 39.45
CA ASP A 355 37.89 179.38 38.79
C ASP A 355 39.10 178.54 38.26
N ALA A 356 39.06 177.26 37.82
CA ALA A 356 38.07 176.16 37.61
C ALA A 356 38.88 174.80 37.57
N LYS A 357 38.45 173.52 37.44
CA LYS A 357 37.20 172.68 37.44
C LYS A 357 37.48 171.45 36.49
N GLN A 358 36.88 170.25 36.68
CA GLN A 358 36.64 169.14 35.69
C GLN A 358 37.78 168.11 35.31
N PRO A 359 37.52 166.92 34.66
CA PRO A 359 36.45 165.88 34.84
C PRO A 359 36.90 164.36 34.55
N PRO A 360 36.21 163.36 33.86
CA PRO A 360 36.29 161.91 34.26
C PRO A 360 36.22 160.70 33.21
N GLY A 361 36.52 159.46 33.63
CA GLY A 361 35.68 158.21 33.49
C GLY A 361 35.56 157.29 32.21
N LYS A 362 35.25 155.98 32.48
CA LYS A 362 34.45 154.95 31.69
C LYS A 362 35.05 154.25 30.42
N PRO A 363 34.45 153.19 29.77
CA PRO A 363 33.57 152.04 30.20
C PRO A 363 33.73 150.64 29.45
N ASN A 364 32.81 149.68 29.76
CA ASN A 364 32.57 148.26 29.32
C ASN A 364 32.42 147.81 27.82
N GLY A 365 32.83 146.54 27.48
CA GLY A 365 31.94 145.33 27.28
C GLY A 365 31.42 144.79 25.89
N ARG A 366 31.00 143.48 25.85
CA ARG A 366 29.94 142.74 25.03
C ARG A 366 30.24 141.67 23.89
N ARG A 367 29.66 140.44 24.05
CA ARG A 367 28.85 139.55 23.10
C ARG A 367 29.54 138.73 21.92
N PRO A 368 28.86 137.85 21.10
CA PRO A 368 28.17 136.55 21.41
C PRO A 368 28.21 135.37 20.32
N SER A 369 27.52 134.22 20.56
CA SER A 369 27.07 133.11 19.61
C SER A 369 28.11 132.05 19.12
N GLY A 370 27.82 130.87 18.51
CA GLY A 370 26.61 130.06 18.13
C GLY A 370 26.76 129.35 16.73
N GLY A 371 26.24 128.18 16.29
CA GLY A 371 25.38 127.04 16.80
C GLY A 371 24.99 126.03 15.65
N LYS A 372 24.16 124.96 15.90
CA LYS A 372 23.64 123.84 14.99
C LYS A 372 24.50 122.55 14.86
N SER A 373 24.07 121.39 14.26
CA SER A 373 22.92 120.46 14.51
C SER A 373 22.87 119.24 13.53
N HIS A 374 22.63 117.98 13.97
CA HIS A 374 21.80 116.93 13.27
C HIS A 374 21.69 115.56 14.00
N ARG A 375 20.92 114.59 13.44
CA ARG A 375 20.30 113.41 14.13
C ARG A 375 20.01 112.23 13.12
N PRO A 376 19.21 111.18 13.45
CA PRO A 376 19.58 109.78 13.76
C PRO A 376 19.24 108.72 12.66
N ILE A 377 19.36 107.41 12.98
CA ILE A 377 18.53 106.29 12.46
C ILE A 377 18.40 105.17 13.52
N GLY A 378 17.45 104.22 13.38
CA GLY A 378 16.94 103.32 14.43
C GLY A 378 17.12 101.79 14.25
N PRO A 379 16.37 100.94 15.00
CA PRO A 379 16.66 99.50 15.22
C PRO A 379 15.58 98.51 14.67
N GLN A 380 15.65 97.23 15.12
CA GLN A 380 14.84 96.03 14.75
C GLN A 380 15.35 95.30 13.48
N THR A 381 15.07 94.02 13.20
CA THR A 381 14.10 92.99 13.68
C THR A 381 14.85 91.70 14.15
N SER A 382 14.40 90.88 15.11
CA SER A 382 13.24 89.95 15.14
C SER A 382 13.06 89.05 13.90
N GLY A 383 12.90 87.73 14.13
CA GLY A 383 12.68 86.73 13.07
C GLY A 383 12.83 85.29 13.58
N GLY A 384 11.72 84.61 13.83
CA GLY A 384 11.69 83.17 14.15
C GLY A 384 10.81 82.42 13.15
N GLY A 385 11.09 81.14 12.89
CA GLY A 385 10.35 80.33 11.92
C GLY A 385 10.28 78.85 12.30
N ARG A 386 9.07 78.30 12.30
CA ARG A 386 8.79 76.86 12.40
C ARG A 386 8.11 76.39 11.12
N SER A 387 8.66 75.38 10.46
CA SER A 387 7.93 74.45 9.59
C SER A 387 8.61 73.08 9.69
N SER A 388 7.94 71.93 9.78
CA SER A 388 6.57 71.52 9.41
C SER A 388 6.34 71.38 7.92
N VAL A 389 6.88 70.30 7.34
CA VAL A 389 6.34 69.65 6.14
C VAL A 389 6.23 68.15 6.47
N GLY A 390 5.11 67.55 6.05
CA GLY A 390 4.89 66.11 6.07
C GLY A 390 4.25 65.65 4.75
N GLY A 391 4.21 64.35 4.53
CA GLY A 391 3.76 63.71 3.29
C GLY A 391 4.66 62.50 3.02
N SER A 392 4.19 61.25 3.18
CA SER A 392 3.15 60.55 2.40
C SER A 392 3.66 60.09 1.03
N GLY A 393 3.87 58.78 0.90
CA GLY A 393 4.22 58.12 -0.36
C GLY A 393 4.13 56.60 -0.19
N ALA A 394 3.10 55.98 -0.77
CA ALA A 394 2.87 54.54 -0.71
C ALA A 394 2.37 54.01 -2.07
N SER A 395 3.12 53.08 -2.66
CA SER A 395 2.81 52.31 -3.87
C SER A 395 3.94 51.25 -4.05
N LEU A 396 3.68 49.94 -4.10
CA LEU A 396 3.10 49.11 -5.18
C LEU A 396 4.12 48.67 -6.25
N GLY A 397 4.15 47.35 -6.57
CA GLY A 397 5.04 46.69 -7.54
C GLY A 397 5.79 45.50 -6.90
N ILE A 398 5.41 44.22 -7.00
CA ILE A 398 5.06 43.30 -8.13
C ILE A 398 6.27 42.53 -8.67
N GLY A 399 6.16 41.19 -8.67
CA GLY A 399 7.01 40.24 -9.42
C GLY A 399 8.24 39.72 -8.67
N LEU A 400 8.59 38.43 -8.72
CA LEU A 400 7.94 37.25 -9.33
C LEU A 400 7.76 36.14 -8.29
#